data_AF-A0A2G8HT65-F1
#
_entry.id   AF-A0A2G8HT65-F1
#
_cell.length_a   1.000
_cell.length_b   1.000
_cell.length_c   1.000
_cell.angle_alpha   90.00
_cell.angle_beta   90.00
_cell.angle_gamma   90.00
#
_symmetry.space_group_name_H-M   'P 1'
#
loop_
_entity.id
_entity.type
_entity.pdbx_description
1 polymer ?
#
loop_
_entity_poly.entity_id
_entity_poly.type
_entity_poly.pdbx_seq_one_letter_code
_entity_poly.pdbx_strand_id
1 'polypeptide(L)'
;MKSALILLFSFFQFSGYAYVINRSESGTIIKWSSSKNINLFLSTSTPDLSSIEVNSIVTDSLGEWSSRVSNPINISVSNDGEVSGRNDIYFQSDNEFFSDPSIVAVTQYIVNSTTSFIQEADIVLNDSAHTFSSNSASTKFLGNVITHELGHLLGMGHSQVISSSMFYELRKGQATISADDDSGIRYLYGSSTLGTISGVVAGGSNATSVFGAHVSAFSLREGKIISAAVSDSDGTFTISNLPLDDTYFIYTEPLNNLSSLPNYYSVSKKDFCDSNKDYKGSFFQRCFGSDRGNPYGIKVNSSNKNINIGTVSIRCGLDVPGDYNRAKGSSYDISLVSEDVNNYYIGSSSVGFFNSRLDGGVIKFDDTEDEYNFDLSLYDLYSSFPGKNLFLEVQVHSQPFFSPLRVVTTLDHDDYITPSVYPNLGGPVPVDSDGNYDLDVKLNIPLFADSSKNIYSLKIAPKNIDQLYSSGVVSDIFSAGRYNYNEERHFYFITTRLVEKVGSEFFGVSEKNYGEITDNKSCLDGSSTYKVTGNIIGTATETLRKSTKKDDSLGLACGSISYMDGNPPGNGPVASLFFVIMFTIFAIKFNSSKFV
;
A
#
# COMPACT_ATOMS: atom_id res chain seq x y z
N MET A 1 22.73 -18.78 -52.55
CA MET A 1 21.63 -19.01 -51.58
C MET A 1 22.21 -19.14 -50.18
N LYS A 2 22.01 -18.12 -49.35
CA LYS A 2 21.86 -18.13 -47.89
C LYS A 2 22.07 -16.68 -47.42
N SER A 3 20.97 -15.94 -47.38
CA SER A 3 20.88 -14.63 -46.74
C SER A 3 20.94 -14.85 -45.23
N ALA A 4 21.93 -14.25 -44.57
CA ALA A 4 21.99 -14.19 -43.11
C ALA A 4 21.10 -13.04 -42.65
N LEU A 5 19.95 -13.38 -42.06
CA LEU A 5 19.06 -12.44 -41.39
C LEU A 5 19.61 -12.24 -39.97
N ILE A 6 20.25 -11.10 -39.72
CA ILE A 6 20.64 -10.66 -38.38
C ILE A 6 19.39 -10.04 -37.76
N LEU A 7 18.71 -10.77 -36.87
CA LEU A 7 17.69 -10.19 -35.99
C LEU A 7 18.41 -9.37 -34.91
N LEU A 8 18.32 -8.04 -35.03
CA LEU A 8 18.61 -7.13 -33.93
C LEU A 8 17.44 -7.25 -32.92
N PHE A 9 17.66 -7.94 -31.81
CA PHE A 9 16.78 -7.82 -30.65
C PHE A 9 17.09 -6.49 -29.95
N SER A 10 16.31 -5.46 -30.27
CA SER A 10 16.26 -4.25 -29.44
C SER A 10 15.59 -4.61 -28.12
N PHE A 11 16.38 -4.83 -27.07
CA PHE A 11 15.89 -4.80 -25.69
C PHE A 11 15.41 -3.38 -25.40
N PHE A 12 14.12 -3.12 -25.59
CA PHE A 12 13.47 -2.01 -24.90
C PHE A 12 13.43 -2.39 -23.42
N GLN A 13 14.28 -1.74 -22.61
CA GLN A 13 14.11 -1.77 -21.16
C GLN A 13 12.84 -0.98 -20.87
N PHE A 14 11.73 -1.69 -20.65
CA PHE A 14 10.57 -1.10 -20.01
C PHE A 14 10.93 -0.95 -18.53
N SER A 15 11.02 0.29 -18.08
CA SER A 15 11.22 0.59 -16.66
C SER A 15 9.92 0.22 -15.94
N GLY A 16 9.92 -0.84 -15.13
CA GLY A 16 8.88 -1.03 -14.13
C GLY A 16 8.83 0.20 -13.24
N TYR A 17 7.64 0.74 -13.01
CA TYR A 17 7.47 1.94 -12.22
C TYR A 17 7.27 1.54 -10.75
N ALA A 18 8.04 2.18 -9.87
CA ALA A 18 7.76 2.13 -8.46
C ALA A 18 6.46 2.91 -8.22
N TYR A 19 5.70 2.54 -7.19
CA TYR A 19 4.46 3.17 -6.71
C TYR A 19 3.40 3.41 -7.80
N VAL A 20 2.24 3.93 -7.41
CA VAL A 20 1.18 4.23 -8.36
C VAL A 20 1.38 5.66 -8.86
N ILE A 21 1.72 5.78 -10.14
CA ILE A 21 1.96 7.07 -10.82
C ILE A 21 0.84 7.30 -11.83
N ASN A 22 0.39 8.55 -11.94
CA ASN A 22 -0.53 8.93 -13.01
C ASN A 22 0.19 8.82 -14.36
N ARG A 23 -0.44 8.11 -15.30
CA ARG A 23 0.11 7.91 -16.64
C ARG A 23 -0.88 8.39 -17.68
N SER A 24 -0.34 8.95 -18.75
CA SER A 24 -1.10 9.27 -19.95
C SER A 24 -1.65 7.98 -20.57
N GLU A 25 -2.59 8.18 -21.49
CA GLU A 25 -3.11 7.13 -22.37
C GLU A 25 -2.02 6.30 -23.06
N SER A 26 -0.84 6.88 -23.33
CA SER A 26 0.31 6.19 -23.93
C SER A 26 1.15 5.37 -22.95
N GLY A 27 0.82 5.38 -21.65
CA GLY A 27 1.61 4.77 -20.58
C GLY A 27 2.79 5.63 -20.10
N THR A 28 2.98 6.83 -20.67
CA THR A 28 4.02 7.79 -20.24
C THR A 28 3.61 8.46 -18.93
N ILE A 29 4.56 8.64 -18.00
CA ILE A 29 4.35 9.35 -16.73
C ILE A 29 3.81 10.76 -16.98
N ILE A 30 2.77 11.12 -16.22
CA ILE A 30 2.29 12.51 -16.07
C ILE A 30 3.02 13.15 -14.90
N LYS A 31 3.73 14.24 -15.18
CA LYS A 31 4.45 15.03 -14.17
C LYS A 31 4.69 16.46 -14.62
N TRP A 32 5.10 17.34 -13.72
CA TRP A 32 5.60 18.66 -14.11
C TRP A 32 6.93 18.53 -14.85
N SER A 33 7.16 19.41 -15.83
CA SER A 33 8.49 19.56 -16.43
C SER A 33 9.50 19.93 -15.33
N SER A 34 10.69 19.34 -15.40
CA SER A 34 11.80 19.70 -14.52
C SER A 34 12.04 21.21 -14.60
N SER A 35 12.27 21.85 -13.45
CA SER A 35 12.53 23.29 -13.32
C SER A 35 11.34 24.23 -13.57
N LYS A 36 10.12 23.73 -13.79
CA LYS A 36 8.92 24.58 -13.82
C LYS A 36 8.61 25.09 -12.40
N ASN A 37 8.42 26.40 -12.25
CA ASN A 37 7.89 26.98 -11.02
C ASN A 37 6.40 26.67 -10.93
N ILE A 38 5.99 26.01 -9.84
CA ILE A 38 4.60 25.68 -9.58
C ILE A 38 4.06 26.76 -8.65
N ASN A 39 3.31 27.71 -9.19
CA ASN A 39 2.70 28.78 -8.40
C ASN A 39 1.24 28.43 -8.13
N LEU A 40 0.89 28.29 -6.86
CA LEU A 40 -0.43 27.95 -6.34
C LEU A 40 -1.11 29.21 -5.79
N PHE A 41 -2.41 29.35 -6.08
CA PHE A 41 -3.22 30.48 -5.63
C PHE A 41 -4.37 29.95 -4.76
N LEU A 42 -4.40 30.41 -3.51
CA LEU A 42 -5.28 29.87 -2.49
C LEU A 42 -6.47 30.79 -2.24
N SER A 43 -7.67 30.23 -2.36
CA SER A 43 -8.90 30.79 -1.81
C SER A 43 -9.16 30.19 -0.42
N THR A 44 -9.18 31.05 0.59
CA THR A 44 -9.26 30.66 2.01
C THR A 44 -10.68 30.72 2.59
N SER A 45 -11.66 31.14 1.79
CA SER A 45 -13.03 31.35 2.24
C SER A 45 -13.79 30.03 2.28
N THR A 46 -14.09 29.56 3.50
CA THR A 46 -14.98 28.42 3.77
C THR A 46 -15.81 28.72 5.04
N PRO A 47 -17.03 28.20 5.18
CA PRO A 47 -17.80 28.36 6.43
C PRO A 47 -17.20 27.63 7.63
N ASP A 48 -16.30 26.65 7.44
CA ASP A 48 -15.85 25.75 8.49
C ASP A 48 -14.65 26.25 9.29
N LEU A 49 -13.76 27.02 8.66
CA LEU A 49 -12.44 27.39 9.20
C LEU A 49 -12.15 28.87 8.94
N SER A 50 -11.34 29.47 9.82
CA SER A 50 -10.83 30.83 9.56
C SER A 50 -9.81 30.84 8.43
N SER A 51 -9.69 31.96 7.71
CA SER A 51 -8.69 32.11 6.65
C SER A 51 -7.25 31.88 7.11
N ILE A 52 -6.96 32.14 8.39
CA ILE A 52 -5.64 31.90 8.99
C ILE A 52 -5.40 30.40 9.16
N GLU A 53 -6.39 29.65 9.64
CA GLU A 53 -6.30 28.19 9.76
C GLU A 53 -6.12 27.53 8.40
N VAL A 54 -6.93 27.91 7.39
CA VAL A 54 -6.81 27.38 6.03
C VAL A 54 -5.41 27.66 5.47
N ASN A 55 -4.95 28.91 5.54
CA ASN A 55 -3.63 29.26 5.01
C ASN A 55 -2.49 28.52 5.74
N SER A 56 -2.56 28.37 7.06
CA SER A 56 -1.56 27.62 7.84
C SER A 56 -1.53 26.16 7.40
N ILE A 57 -2.69 25.49 7.41
CA ILE A 57 -2.81 24.07 7.11
C ILE A 57 -2.33 23.77 5.68
N VAL A 58 -2.74 24.57 4.69
CA VAL A 58 -2.32 24.38 3.30
C VAL A 58 -0.81 24.61 3.15
N THR A 59 -0.25 25.58 3.86
CA THR A 59 1.20 25.84 3.85
C THR A 59 1.97 24.68 4.48
N ASP A 60 1.48 24.13 5.60
CA ASP A 60 2.10 22.99 6.28
C ASP A 60 2.06 21.74 5.39
N SER A 61 0.90 21.44 4.78
CA SER A 61 0.74 20.35 3.80
C SER A 61 1.64 20.50 2.57
N LEU A 62 1.88 21.74 2.12
CA LEU A 62 2.83 22.01 1.05
C LEU A 62 4.29 21.76 1.49
N GLY A 63 4.61 21.99 2.76
CA GLY A 63 5.90 21.71 3.37
C GLY A 63 6.32 20.24 3.25
N GLU A 64 5.36 19.33 3.41
CA GLU A 64 5.58 17.89 3.29
C GLU A 64 6.16 17.51 1.92
N TRP A 65 5.59 18.04 0.83
CA TRP A 65 6.00 17.73 -0.54
C TRP A 65 7.17 18.56 -1.05
N SER A 66 7.17 19.87 -0.78
CA SER A 66 8.12 20.83 -1.36
C SER A 66 9.58 20.50 -1.01
N SER A 67 9.82 19.86 0.14
CA SER A 67 11.16 19.41 0.57
C SER A 67 11.74 18.26 -0.27
N ARG A 68 10.91 17.55 -1.05
CA ARG A 68 11.29 16.33 -1.79
C ARG A 68 11.31 16.50 -3.30
N VAL A 69 10.78 17.61 -3.81
CA VAL A 69 10.77 17.93 -5.23
C VAL A 69 11.83 18.97 -5.57
N SER A 70 12.38 18.87 -6.79
CA SER A 70 13.35 19.87 -7.30
C SER A 70 12.67 21.13 -7.87
N ASN A 71 11.36 21.06 -8.13
CA ASN A 71 10.56 22.18 -8.61
C ASN A 71 10.27 23.17 -7.46
N PRO A 72 10.53 24.48 -7.63
CA PRO A 72 10.06 25.48 -6.67
C PRO A 72 8.53 25.50 -6.65
N ILE A 73 7.94 25.31 -5.48
CA ILE A 73 6.50 25.46 -5.27
C ILE A 73 6.26 26.70 -4.41
N ASN A 74 5.48 27.65 -4.92
CA ASN A 74 5.12 28.87 -4.22
C ASN A 74 3.61 28.90 -4.01
N ILE A 75 3.16 29.43 -2.87
CA ILE A 75 1.74 29.64 -2.59
C ILE A 75 1.48 31.10 -2.26
N SER A 76 0.36 31.63 -2.77
CA SER A 76 -0.12 32.98 -2.45
C SER A 76 -1.63 32.97 -2.25
N VAL A 77 -2.12 33.72 -1.25
CA VAL A 77 -3.56 33.88 -1.04
C VAL A 77 -4.11 34.88 -2.04
N SER A 78 -5.10 34.48 -2.82
CA SER A 78 -5.73 35.32 -3.84
C SER A 78 -7.20 35.62 -3.54
N ASN A 79 -7.95 34.65 -3.01
CA ASN A 79 -9.38 34.74 -2.70
C ASN A 79 -10.26 35.20 -3.88
N ASP A 80 -9.83 34.91 -5.11
CA ASP A 80 -10.52 35.22 -6.36
C ASP A 80 -11.12 33.98 -7.05
N GLY A 81 -11.00 32.79 -6.44
CA GLY A 81 -11.54 31.53 -6.96
C GLY A 81 -10.69 30.94 -8.08
N GLU A 82 -11.33 30.22 -9.01
CA GLU A 82 -10.71 29.63 -10.19
C GLU A 82 -10.39 30.69 -11.26
N VAL A 83 -9.17 30.66 -11.79
CA VAL A 83 -8.72 31.49 -12.91
C VAL A 83 -8.01 30.61 -13.94
N SER A 84 -8.58 30.50 -15.14
CA SER A 84 -7.99 29.72 -16.23
C SER A 84 -6.52 30.06 -16.51
N GLY A 85 -5.68 29.03 -16.65
CA GLY A 85 -4.25 29.13 -16.88
C GLY A 85 -3.42 29.26 -15.60
N ARG A 86 -4.04 29.03 -14.43
CA ARG A 86 -3.46 29.17 -13.10
C ARG A 86 -3.67 27.87 -12.31
N ASN A 87 -2.84 27.62 -11.31
CA ASN A 87 -3.05 26.48 -10.40
C ASN A 87 -3.76 26.99 -9.15
N ASP A 88 -5.03 26.65 -9.00
CA ASP A 88 -5.89 27.16 -7.94
C ASP A 88 -6.18 26.09 -6.88
N ILE A 89 -6.25 26.53 -5.61
CA ILE A 89 -6.80 25.75 -4.51
C ILE A 89 -8.00 26.51 -4.00
N TYR A 90 -9.20 25.94 -4.18
CA TYR A 90 -10.44 26.63 -3.84
C TYR A 90 -11.54 25.69 -3.39
N PHE A 91 -12.55 26.27 -2.73
CA PHE A 91 -13.73 25.58 -2.24
C PHE A 91 -14.89 25.81 -3.20
N GLN A 92 -15.66 24.77 -3.51
CA GLN A 92 -16.81 24.89 -4.40
C GLN A 92 -17.93 23.91 -4.02
N SER A 93 -19.16 24.34 -4.30
CA SER A 93 -20.41 23.58 -4.09
C SER A 93 -21.02 23.04 -5.38
N ASP A 94 -20.28 23.06 -6.49
CA ASP A 94 -20.82 22.68 -7.79
C ASP A 94 -20.99 21.16 -7.92
N ASN A 95 -22.17 20.76 -8.38
CA ASN A 95 -22.60 19.38 -8.54
C ASN A 95 -21.92 18.68 -9.74
N GLU A 96 -21.26 19.42 -10.64
CA GLU A 96 -20.54 18.84 -11.78
C GLU A 96 -19.33 17.99 -11.34
N PHE A 97 -18.58 18.45 -10.34
CA PHE A 97 -17.44 17.71 -9.77
C PHE A 97 -17.86 16.71 -8.68
N PHE A 98 -18.89 17.05 -7.91
CA PHE A 98 -19.28 16.31 -6.70
C PHE A 98 -20.63 15.59 -6.83
N SER A 99 -20.93 15.08 -8.03
CA SER A 99 -22.15 14.30 -8.28
C SER A 99 -22.24 13.01 -7.45
N ASP A 100 -21.10 12.55 -6.94
CA ASP A 100 -21.00 11.55 -5.88
C ASP A 100 -20.68 12.27 -4.56
N PRO A 101 -21.61 12.30 -3.58
CA PRO A 101 -21.47 13.06 -2.32
C PRO A 101 -20.42 12.46 -1.37
N SER A 102 -19.70 11.45 -1.86
CA SER A 102 -18.69 10.73 -1.13
C SER A 102 -17.29 11.31 -1.40
N ILE A 103 -17.15 12.09 -2.50
CA ILE A 103 -15.94 12.81 -2.94
C ILE A 103 -15.74 14.09 -2.12
N VAL A 104 -14.63 14.14 -1.38
CA VAL A 104 -14.26 15.26 -0.49
C VAL A 104 -13.45 16.34 -1.24
N ALA A 105 -12.67 15.94 -2.24
CA ALA A 105 -11.92 16.86 -3.09
C ALA A 105 -11.65 16.27 -4.49
N VAL A 106 -11.28 17.11 -5.44
CA VAL A 106 -10.86 16.68 -6.78
C VAL A 106 -9.61 17.47 -7.18
N THR A 107 -8.62 16.77 -7.70
CA THR A 107 -7.51 17.40 -8.42
C THR A 107 -7.73 17.29 -9.92
N GLN A 108 -7.81 18.43 -10.59
CA GLN A 108 -7.90 18.50 -12.05
C GLN A 108 -6.56 18.90 -12.60
N TYR A 109 -6.18 18.37 -13.76
CA TYR A 109 -4.95 18.81 -14.41
C TYR A 109 -5.05 18.77 -15.93
N ILE A 110 -4.39 19.75 -16.55
CA ILE A 110 -4.23 19.84 -18.01
C ILE A 110 -2.85 19.31 -18.37
N VAL A 111 -2.81 18.33 -19.26
CA VAL A 111 -1.56 17.71 -19.70
C VAL A 111 -1.30 18.04 -21.15
N ASN A 112 -0.04 18.32 -21.47
CA ASN A 112 0.40 18.35 -22.86
C ASN A 112 0.38 16.93 -23.43
N SER A 113 -0.46 16.68 -24.44
CA SER A 113 -0.64 15.35 -25.06
C SER A 113 0.64 14.77 -25.67
N THR A 114 1.59 15.62 -26.06
CA THR A 114 2.86 15.21 -26.68
C THR A 114 3.92 14.87 -25.65
N THR A 115 4.06 15.68 -24.59
CA THR A 115 5.14 15.51 -23.59
C THR A 115 4.69 14.82 -22.31
N SER A 116 3.39 14.63 -22.10
CA SER A 116 2.78 14.22 -20.83
C SER A 116 3.14 15.15 -19.65
N PHE A 117 3.53 16.41 -19.94
CA PHE A 117 3.82 17.36 -18.87
C PHE A 117 2.60 18.15 -18.45
N ILE A 118 2.41 18.26 -17.13
CA ILE A 118 1.36 19.07 -16.53
C ILE A 118 1.59 20.55 -16.88
N GLN A 119 0.53 21.18 -17.39
CA GLN A 119 0.50 22.60 -17.73
C GLN A 119 -0.14 23.44 -16.64
N GLU A 120 -1.23 22.91 -16.07
CA GLU A 120 -2.12 23.54 -15.10
C GLU A 120 -2.68 22.42 -14.21
N ALA A 121 -2.88 22.69 -12.93
CA ALA A 121 -3.55 21.78 -12.02
C ALA A 121 -4.26 22.52 -10.89
N ASP A 122 -5.53 22.19 -10.68
CA ASP A 122 -6.42 22.80 -9.70
C ASP A 122 -6.88 21.78 -8.67
N ILE A 123 -6.98 22.21 -7.41
CA ILE A 123 -7.51 21.45 -6.30
C ILE A 123 -8.84 22.08 -5.89
N VAL A 124 -9.91 21.31 -6.05
CA VAL A 124 -11.27 21.72 -5.71
C VAL A 124 -11.74 20.97 -4.48
N LEU A 125 -12.09 21.70 -3.42
CA LEU A 125 -12.51 21.17 -2.13
C LEU A 125 -14.04 21.26 -1.99
N ASN A 126 -14.68 20.18 -1.57
CA ASN A 126 -16.13 20.11 -1.43
C ASN A 126 -16.59 20.54 -0.02
N ASP A 127 -16.80 21.84 0.18
CA ASP A 127 -17.37 22.38 1.43
C ASP A 127 -18.91 22.39 1.47
N SER A 128 -19.56 21.79 0.46
CA SER A 128 -21.02 21.72 0.38
C SER A 128 -21.60 20.47 1.00
N ALA A 129 -20.92 19.33 0.81
CA ALA A 129 -21.32 18.03 1.35
C ALA A 129 -20.44 17.59 2.53
N HIS A 130 -19.27 18.22 2.71
CA HIS A 130 -18.32 17.90 3.76
C HIS A 130 -17.95 19.13 4.58
N THR A 131 -17.62 18.86 5.84
CA THR A 131 -17.13 19.87 6.78
C THR A 131 -15.65 19.63 7.05
N PHE A 132 -14.84 20.66 6.97
CA PHE A 132 -13.41 20.58 7.29
C PHE A 132 -13.11 20.92 8.75
N SER A 133 -12.00 20.41 9.27
CA SER A 133 -11.56 20.64 10.65
C SER A 133 -10.10 21.13 10.69
N SER A 134 -9.76 21.95 11.67
CA SER A 134 -8.38 22.32 12.02
C SER A 134 -7.74 21.37 13.04
N ASN A 135 -8.47 20.38 13.55
CA ASN A 135 -7.94 19.39 14.49
C ASN A 135 -7.19 18.26 13.74
N SER A 136 -5.87 18.19 13.88
CA SER A 136 -5.01 17.20 13.21
C SER A 136 -5.33 15.74 13.55
N ALA A 137 -5.95 15.46 14.71
CA ALA A 137 -6.36 14.11 15.09
C ALA A 137 -7.71 13.68 14.47
N SER A 138 -8.38 14.58 13.74
CA SER A 138 -9.65 14.31 13.07
C SER A 138 -9.43 13.71 11.69
N THR A 139 -10.24 12.72 11.30
CA THR A 139 -10.28 12.25 9.90
C THR A 139 -10.64 13.41 8.94
N LYS A 140 -11.48 14.35 9.40
CA LYS A 140 -11.90 15.55 8.65
C LYS A 140 -10.88 16.69 8.68
N PHE A 141 -9.67 16.46 9.21
CA PHE A 141 -8.63 17.47 9.20
C PHE A 141 -8.35 17.91 7.76
N LEU A 142 -8.41 19.21 7.49
CA LEU A 142 -8.19 19.75 6.15
C LEU A 142 -6.82 19.32 5.60
N GLY A 143 -5.81 19.21 6.45
CA GLY A 143 -4.46 18.79 6.05
C GLY A 143 -4.40 17.37 5.50
N ASN A 144 -5.27 16.45 5.93
CA ASN A 144 -5.33 15.10 5.36
C ASN A 144 -5.72 15.16 3.87
N VAL A 145 -6.73 15.99 3.56
CA VAL A 145 -7.23 16.17 2.19
C VAL A 145 -6.22 16.94 1.35
N ILE A 146 -5.71 18.08 1.83
CA ILE A 146 -4.78 18.91 1.05
C ILE A 146 -3.49 18.17 0.74
N THR A 147 -2.93 17.42 1.70
CA THR A 147 -1.69 16.66 1.47
C THR A 147 -1.90 15.60 0.40
N HIS A 148 -3.06 14.93 0.40
CA HIS A 148 -3.46 13.98 -0.64
C HIS A 148 -3.57 14.64 -2.02
N GLU A 149 -4.35 15.71 -2.14
CA GLU A 149 -4.57 16.41 -3.41
C GLU A 149 -3.29 17.03 -3.97
N LEU A 150 -2.40 17.54 -3.10
CA LEU A 150 -1.08 18.02 -3.52
C LEU A 150 -0.23 16.90 -4.14
N GLY A 151 -0.37 15.66 -3.68
CA GLY A 151 0.27 14.51 -4.32
C GLY A 151 -0.24 14.29 -5.75
N HIS A 152 -1.56 14.34 -5.96
CA HIS A 152 -2.15 14.28 -7.31
C HIS A 152 -1.70 15.44 -8.19
N LEU A 153 -1.64 16.67 -7.65
CA LEU A 153 -1.14 17.85 -8.34
C LEU A 153 0.31 17.64 -8.81
N LEU A 154 1.10 16.86 -8.07
CA LEU A 154 2.47 16.48 -8.41
C LEU A 154 2.55 15.22 -9.30
N GLY A 155 1.44 14.63 -9.71
CA GLY A 155 1.40 13.46 -10.61
C GLY A 155 1.44 12.10 -9.90
N MET A 156 1.31 12.07 -8.57
CA MET A 156 1.14 10.83 -7.81
C MET A 156 -0.26 10.26 -8.06
N GLY A 157 -0.37 8.94 -8.18
CA GLY A 157 -1.64 8.21 -8.17
C GLY A 157 -1.91 7.60 -6.80
N HIS A 158 -3.08 6.97 -6.64
CA HIS A 158 -3.45 6.34 -5.38
C HIS A 158 -2.57 5.16 -5.00
N SER A 159 -2.04 5.16 -3.77
CA SER A 159 -1.33 4.02 -3.21
C SER A 159 -2.29 2.95 -2.69
N GLN A 160 -1.82 1.70 -2.64
CA GLN A 160 -2.47 0.59 -1.95
C GLN A 160 -1.92 0.40 -0.53
N VAL A 161 -0.91 1.20 -0.13
CA VAL A 161 -0.34 1.20 1.22
C VAL A 161 -1.25 2.00 2.14
N ILE A 162 -1.82 1.37 3.17
CA ILE A 162 -2.84 1.98 4.05
C ILE A 162 -2.37 3.25 4.77
N SER A 163 -1.07 3.35 5.07
CA SER A 163 -0.46 4.49 5.76
C SER A 163 -0.07 5.63 4.82
N SER A 164 -0.27 5.48 3.51
CA SER A 164 0.07 6.51 2.53
C SER A 164 -0.90 7.69 2.58
N SER A 165 -0.37 8.91 2.46
CA SER A 165 -1.17 10.10 2.18
C SER A 165 -1.96 9.95 0.89
N MET A 166 -1.43 9.21 -0.09
CA MET A 166 -2.09 8.85 -1.34
C MET A 166 -3.01 7.62 -1.24
N PHE A 167 -3.31 7.09 -0.04
CA PHE A 167 -4.36 6.08 0.08
C PHE A 167 -5.71 6.68 -0.30
N TYR A 168 -6.49 5.98 -1.13
CA TYR A 168 -7.68 6.51 -1.81
C TYR A 168 -8.87 6.88 -0.90
N GLU A 169 -8.81 6.49 0.36
CA GLU A 169 -9.81 6.81 1.38
C GLU A 169 -9.25 7.81 2.37
N LEU A 170 -10.12 8.68 2.87
CA LEU A 170 -9.75 9.71 3.82
C LEU A 170 -9.53 9.08 5.20
N ARG A 171 -8.33 9.27 5.76
CA ARG A 171 -7.90 8.71 7.05
C ARG A 171 -7.13 9.73 7.88
N LYS A 172 -7.04 9.46 9.19
CA LYS A 172 -6.15 10.20 10.09
C LYS A 172 -4.70 9.93 9.70
N GLY A 173 -3.82 10.92 9.89
CA GLY A 173 -2.40 10.81 9.59
C GLY A 173 -1.99 11.08 8.14
N GLN A 174 -2.95 11.23 7.21
CA GLN A 174 -2.62 11.54 5.80
C GLN A 174 -2.05 12.94 5.59
N ALA A 175 -2.12 13.82 6.61
CA ALA A 175 -1.48 15.13 6.58
C ALA A 175 0.05 15.10 6.57
N THR A 176 0.66 13.93 6.87
CA THR A 176 2.10 13.72 6.84
C THR A 176 2.41 12.65 5.80
N ILE A 177 3.34 12.93 4.88
CA ILE A 177 3.65 11.95 3.82
C ILE A 177 4.33 10.70 4.38
N SER A 178 3.90 9.53 3.92
CA SER A 178 4.50 8.26 4.30
C SER A 178 5.82 8.01 3.59
N ALA A 179 6.50 6.93 3.98
CA ALA A 179 7.71 6.49 3.27
C ALA A 179 7.41 6.05 1.82
N ASP A 180 6.19 5.55 1.53
CA ASP A 180 5.79 5.17 0.17
C ASP A 180 5.61 6.42 -0.70
N ASP A 181 5.00 7.47 -0.13
CA ASP A 181 4.80 8.76 -0.78
C ASP A 181 6.14 9.46 -1.06
N ASP A 182 7.07 9.47 -0.08
CA ASP A 182 8.43 9.99 -0.26
C ASP A 182 9.17 9.23 -1.36
N SER A 183 9.09 7.89 -1.30
CA SER A 183 9.70 7.03 -2.31
C SER A 183 9.15 7.35 -3.70
N GLY A 184 7.86 7.66 -3.77
CA GLY A 184 7.21 8.00 -5.02
C GLY A 184 7.62 9.34 -5.60
N ILE A 185 7.47 10.39 -4.81
CA ILE A 185 7.77 11.74 -5.28
C ILE A 185 9.25 11.89 -5.68
N ARG A 186 10.16 11.21 -4.97
CA ARG A 186 11.60 11.23 -5.28
C ARG A 186 11.94 10.51 -6.57
N TYR A 187 11.19 9.51 -6.99
CA TYR A 187 11.40 8.94 -8.32
C TYR A 187 10.87 9.88 -9.40
N LEU A 188 9.77 10.61 -9.16
CA LEU A 188 9.25 11.58 -10.14
C LEU A 188 10.21 12.78 -10.35
N TYR A 189 10.73 13.34 -9.26
CA TYR A 189 11.40 14.66 -9.25
C TYR A 189 12.78 14.71 -8.60
N GLY A 190 13.19 13.64 -7.90
CA GLY A 190 14.40 13.60 -7.10
C GLY A 190 15.53 12.79 -7.73
N SER A 191 16.63 12.67 -6.98
CA SER A 191 17.67 11.68 -7.21
C SER A 191 17.71 10.70 -6.03
N SER A 192 17.94 9.42 -6.32
CA SER A 192 17.99 8.37 -5.30
C SER A 192 19.42 7.91 -5.05
N THR A 193 19.88 8.05 -3.81
CA THR A 193 21.09 7.40 -3.29
C THR A 193 20.77 6.13 -2.51
N LEU A 194 19.48 5.81 -2.40
CA LEU A 194 18.92 4.73 -1.61
C LEU A 194 18.88 3.42 -2.41
N GLY A 195 18.38 2.36 -1.78
CA GLY A 195 18.32 1.04 -2.38
C GLY A 195 17.11 0.82 -3.29
N THR A 196 17.22 -0.19 -4.13
CA THR A 196 16.18 -0.67 -5.04
C THR A 196 16.06 -2.19 -5.00
N ILE A 197 14.83 -2.69 -5.07
CA ILE A 197 14.51 -4.11 -5.26
C ILE A 197 13.68 -4.23 -6.54
N SER A 198 14.09 -5.08 -7.48
CA SER A 198 13.42 -5.28 -8.77
C SER A 198 13.21 -6.75 -9.07
N GLY A 199 12.28 -7.05 -9.96
CA GLY A 199 11.97 -8.42 -10.38
C GLY A 199 10.85 -8.48 -11.41
N VAL A 200 10.33 -9.68 -11.65
CA VAL A 200 9.20 -9.93 -12.55
C VAL A 200 8.15 -10.77 -11.84
N VAL A 201 6.92 -10.26 -11.73
CA VAL A 201 5.78 -11.04 -11.24
C VAL A 201 5.27 -11.94 -12.36
N ALA A 202 5.17 -13.24 -12.08
CA ALA A 202 4.73 -14.23 -13.05
C ALA A 202 3.84 -15.32 -12.42
N GLY A 203 3.08 -16.01 -13.26
CA GLY A 203 2.30 -17.19 -12.91
C GLY A 203 2.21 -18.20 -14.04
N GLY A 204 1.71 -19.39 -13.72
CA GLY A 204 1.54 -20.51 -14.64
C GLY A 204 2.87 -21.20 -15.00
N SER A 205 2.75 -22.39 -15.57
CA SER A 205 3.91 -23.23 -15.93
C SER A 205 4.83 -22.61 -16.98
N ASN A 206 4.34 -21.62 -17.74
CA ASN A 206 5.11 -20.91 -18.76
C ASN A 206 5.78 -19.63 -18.25
N ALA A 207 5.70 -19.32 -16.95
CA ALA A 207 6.17 -18.04 -16.39
C ALA A 207 5.55 -16.84 -17.13
N THR A 208 4.23 -16.87 -17.30
CA THR A 208 3.48 -15.78 -17.93
C THR A 208 3.52 -14.57 -17.00
N SER A 209 4.00 -13.44 -17.50
CA SER A 209 4.03 -12.17 -16.79
C SER A 209 2.63 -11.75 -16.31
N VAL A 210 2.57 -11.25 -15.08
CA VAL A 210 1.34 -10.74 -14.46
C VAL A 210 1.39 -9.22 -14.47
N PHE A 211 0.43 -8.61 -15.17
CA PHE A 211 0.21 -7.17 -15.16
C PHE A 211 -0.65 -6.76 -13.96
N GLY A 212 -0.27 -5.70 -13.28
CA GLY A 212 -1.11 -5.10 -12.23
C GLY A 212 -1.19 -5.93 -10.95
N ALA A 213 -0.09 -6.59 -10.56
CA ALA A 213 0.12 -7.06 -9.20
C ALA A 213 0.76 -5.95 -8.35
N HIS A 214 0.25 -5.77 -7.14
CA HIS A 214 0.81 -4.89 -6.11
C HIS A 214 1.97 -5.61 -5.42
N VAL A 215 3.14 -4.97 -5.35
CA VAL A 215 4.36 -5.52 -4.78
C VAL A 215 4.92 -4.57 -3.74
N SER A 216 4.88 -4.97 -2.47
CA SER A 216 5.24 -4.16 -1.31
C SER A 216 6.55 -4.62 -0.68
N ALA A 217 7.37 -3.68 -0.21
CA ALA A 217 8.55 -3.95 0.61
C ALA A 217 8.27 -3.62 2.08
N PHE A 218 8.16 -4.66 2.91
CA PHE A 218 8.01 -4.55 4.35
C PHE A 218 9.38 -4.51 5.03
N SER A 219 9.65 -3.48 5.85
CA SER A 219 10.91 -3.32 6.58
C SER A 219 10.92 -4.10 7.89
N LEU A 220 11.97 -4.92 8.10
CA LEU A 220 12.22 -5.58 9.38
C LEU A 220 12.49 -4.55 10.50
N ARG A 221 13.19 -3.46 10.19
CA ARG A 221 13.54 -2.46 11.20
C ARG A 221 12.35 -1.65 11.68
N GLU A 222 11.55 -1.16 10.74
CA GLU A 222 10.45 -0.24 11.00
C GLU A 222 9.12 -0.96 11.29
N GLY A 223 9.00 -2.24 10.94
CA GLY A 223 7.77 -3.02 11.15
C GLY A 223 6.60 -2.56 10.27
N LYS A 224 6.88 -1.97 9.10
CA LYS A 224 5.87 -1.41 8.20
C LYS A 224 6.27 -1.51 6.74
N ILE A 225 5.30 -1.34 5.83
CA ILE A 225 5.57 -1.18 4.40
C ILE A 225 6.24 0.18 4.17
N ILE A 226 7.41 0.16 3.52
CA ILE A 226 8.21 1.37 3.25
C ILE A 226 7.97 1.91 1.85
N SER A 227 7.83 1.02 0.87
CA SER A 227 7.52 1.40 -0.50
C SER A 227 6.89 0.21 -1.22
N ALA A 228 6.03 0.51 -2.18
CA ALA A 228 5.43 -0.46 -3.06
C ALA A 228 5.59 -0.10 -4.54
N ALA A 229 5.24 -1.05 -5.40
CA ALA A 229 5.24 -0.92 -6.85
C ALA A 229 4.08 -1.70 -7.45
N VAL A 230 3.75 -1.38 -8.70
CA VAL A 230 2.78 -2.15 -9.48
C VAL A 230 3.50 -2.73 -10.70
N SER A 231 3.33 -4.03 -10.91
CA SER A 231 3.95 -4.71 -12.06
C SER A 231 3.37 -4.23 -13.40
N ASP A 232 4.25 -3.99 -14.36
CA ASP A 232 3.91 -3.53 -15.71
C ASP A 232 3.50 -4.73 -16.61
N SER A 233 3.18 -4.48 -17.88
CA SER A 233 2.61 -5.47 -18.81
C SER A 233 3.53 -6.65 -19.13
N ASP A 234 4.82 -6.49 -18.87
CA ASP A 234 5.84 -7.54 -18.93
C ASP A 234 6.13 -8.18 -17.55
N GLY A 235 5.35 -7.82 -16.54
CA GLY A 235 5.45 -8.30 -15.16
C GLY A 235 6.54 -7.60 -14.36
N THR A 236 7.33 -6.73 -14.98
CA THR A 236 8.44 -6.07 -14.29
C THR A 236 7.94 -5.13 -13.20
N PHE A 237 8.63 -5.12 -12.07
CA PHE A 237 8.43 -4.13 -11.03
C PHE A 237 9.79 -3.65 -10.53
N THR A 238 9.81 -2.46 -9.95
CA THR A 238 10.96 -1.93 -9.23
C THR A 238 10.43 -1.15 -8.04
N ILE A 239 10.85 -1.51 -6.84
CA ILE A 239 10.64 -0.74 -5.61
C ILE A 239 11.91 0.08 -5.41
N SER A 240 11.76 1.39 -5.24
CA SER A 240 12.88 2.33 -5.16
C SER A 240 12.88 3.06 -3.82
N ASN A 241 13.97 3.78 -3.53
CA ASN A 241 14.08 4.64 -2.35
C ASN A 241 14.01 3.88 -1.01
N LEU A 242 14.45 2.63 -1.00
CA LEU A 242 14.54 1.83 0.21
C LEU A 242 15.72 2.30 1.07
N PRO A 243 15.50 2.66 2.35
CA PRO A 243 16.57 2.87 3.31
C PRO A 243 17.62 1.76 3.26
N LEU A 244 18.88 2.14 3.41
CA LEU A 244 19.98 1.17 3.48
C LEU A 244 20.08 0.57 4.88
N ASP A 245 20.82 -0.53 4.95
CA ASP A 245 21.14 -1.27 6.17
C ASP A 245 19.87 -1.78 6.87
N ASP A 246 18.99 -2.36 6.06
CA ASP A 246 17.72 -2.95 6.45
C ASP A 246 17.42 -4.21 5.63
N THR A 247 16.52 -5.04 6.14
CA THR A 247 16.05 -6.26 5.51
C THR A 247 14.59 -6.11 5.12
N TYR A 248 14.29 -6.33 3.85
CA TYR A 248 12.96 -6.18 3.29
C TYR A 248 12.31 -7.52 2.96
N PHE A 249 11.06 -7.69 3.33
CA PHE A 249 10.23 -8.81 2.90
C PHE A 249 9.30 -8.34 1.79
N ILE A 250 9.36 -9.00 0.64
CA ILE A 250 8.51 -8.67 -0.50
C ILE A 250 7.18 -9.40 -0.36
N TYR A 251 6.09 -8.64 -0.38
CA TYR A 251 4.72 -9.16 -0.37
C TYR A 251 4.04 -8.80 -1.68
N THR A 252 3.43 -9.78 -2.34
CA THR A 252 2.76 -9.62 -3.63
C THR A 252 1.29 -9.99 -3.52
N GLU A 253 0.40 -9.11 -3.95
CA GLU A 253 -1.05 -9.28 -3.89
C GLU A 253 -1.77 -8.65 -5.11
N PRO A 254 -3.04 -8.98 -5.36
CA PRO A 254 -3.82 -8.29 -6.37
C PRO A 254 -4.01 -6.80 -6.08
N LEU A 255 -4.08 -5.99 -7.13
CA LEU A 255 -4.63 -4.64 -7.00
C LEU A 255 -6.10 -4.72 -6.58
N ASN A 256 -6.45 -3.92 -5.58
CA ASN A 256 -7.81 -3.78 -5.11
C ASN A 256 -8.36 -2.39 -5.47
N ASN A 257 -9.69 -2.28 -5.51
CA ASN A 257 -10.39 -1.07 -5.91
C ASN A 257 -9.86 -0.45 -7.23
N LEU A 258 -9.88 -1.19 -8.33
CA LEU A 258 -9.37 -0.73 -9.64
C LEU A 258 -9.99 0.59 -10.13
N SER A 259 -11.16 0.98 -9.61
CA SER A 259 -11.80 2.28 -9.89
C SER A 259 -11.06 3.48 -9.33
N SER A 260 -10.29 3.32 -8.24
CA SER A 260 -9.48 4.41 -7.67
C SER A 260 -8.10 4.51 -8.33
N LEU A 261 -7.66 3.47 -9.05
CA LEU A 261 -6.34 3.47 -9.67
C LEU A 261 -6.35 4.15 -11.05
N PRO A 262 -5.19 4.63 -11.54
CA PRO A 262 -5.07 5.16 -12.90
C PRO A 262 -5.66 4.21 -13.94
N ASN A 263 -6.34 4.77 -14.95
CA ASN A 263 -7.07 3.99 -15.95
C ASN A 263 -6.19 2.94 -16.67
N TYR A 264 -4.88 3.18 -16.75
CA TYR A 264 -3.89 2.21 -17.23
C TYR A 264 -4.02 0.81 -16.59
N TYR A 265 -4.30 0.75 -15.28
CA TYR A 265 -4.44 -0.50 -14.52
C TYR A 265 -5.87 -1.04 -14.49
N SER A 266 -6.85 -0.37 -15.12
CA SER A 266 -8.27 -0.73 -14.99
C SER A 266 -8.63 -2.09 -15.59
N VAL A 267 -7.73 -2.66 -16.39
CA VAL A 267 -7.87 -3.98 -17.03
C VAL A 267 -7.10 -5.08 -16.28
N SER A 268 -6.45 -4.75 -15.15
CA SER A 268 -5.76 -5.74 -14.32
C SER A 268 -6.69 -6.89 -13.94
N LYS A 269 -6.12 -8.08 -13.85
CA LYS A 269 -6.82 -9.34 -13.61
C LYS A 269 -6.22 -10.05 -12.40
N LYS A 270 -7.09 -10.78 -11.71
CA LYS A 270 -6.71 -11.57 -10.54
C LYS A 270 -7.15 -13.03 -10.62
N ASP A 271 -8.00 -13.39 -11.58
CA ASP A 271 -8.60 -14.70 -11.80
C ASP A 271 -7.63 -15.73 -12.42
N PHE A 272 -6.40 -15.81 -11.91
CA PHE A 272 -5.33 -16.65 -12.45
C PHE A 272 -5.22 -18.03 -11.77
N CYS A 273 -5.97 -18.26 -10.70
CA CYS A 273 -5.99 -19.55 -10.01
C CYS A 273 -7.07 -20.47 -10.56
N ASP A 274 -6.97 -21.76 -10.23
CA ASP A 274 -7.91 -22.79 -10.69
C ASP A 274 -9.38 -22.36 -10.49
N SER A 275 -10.21 -22.65 -11.49
CA SER A 275 -11.63 -22.27 -11.52
C SER A 275 -11.86 -20.75 -11.48
N ASN A 276 -10.98 -19.98 -12.13
CA ASN A 276 -11.04 -18.51 -12.20
C ASN A 276 -11.07 -17.84 -10.82
N LYS A 277 -10.38 -18.46 -9.84
CA LYS A 277 -10.25 -17.87 -8.51
C LYS A 277 -9.19 -16.79 -8.52
N ASP A 278 -9.38 -15.81 -7.65
CA ASP A 278 -8.40 -14.77 -7.41
C ASP A 278 -7.11 -15.38 -6.84
N TYR A 279 -5.94 -15.00 -7.39
CA TYR A 279 -4.70 -15.14 -6.65
C TYR A 279 -4.74 -14.24 -5.42
N LYS A 280 -3.89 -14.55 -4.45
CA LYS A 280 -3.94 -13.97 -3.11
C LYS A 280 -2.59 -13.40 -2.73
N GLY A 281 -2.60 -12.56 -1.69
CA GLY A 281 -1.42 -11.99 -1.10
C GLY A 281 -0.43 -13.06 -0.60
N SER A 282 0.86 -12.86 -0.82
CA SER A 282 1.88 -13.82 -0.39
C SER A 282 3.25 -13.20 -0.31
N PHE A 283 4.08 -13.75 0.57
CA PHE A 283 5.48 -13.36 0.67
C PHE A 283 6.32 -14.06 -0.39
N PHE A 284 7.31 -13.34 -0.90
CA PHE A 284 8.42 -13.93 -1.62
C PHE A 284 9.16 -14.91 -0.69
N GLN A 285 9.40 -16.11 -1.19
CA GLN A 285 9.97 -17.23 -0.44
C GLN A 285 10.83 -18.10 -1.35
N ARG A 286 11.59 -19.05 -0.79
CA ARG A 286 12.27 -20.07 -1.58
C ARG A 286 11.30 -21.13 -2.09
N CYS A 287 11.56 -21.64 -3.30
CA CYS A 287 10.80 -22.77 -3.84
C CYS A 287 10.99 -24.08 -3.07
N PHE A 288 12.20 -24.31 -2.57
CA PHE A 288 12.63 -25.59 -1.99
C PHE A 288 13.50 -25.35 -0.76
N GLY A 289 13.71 -26.43 0.00
CA GLY A 289 14.50 -26.40 1.23
C GLY A 289 13.64 -26.16 2.47
N SER A 290 14.31 -26.10 3.63
CA SER A 290 13.69 -25.91 4.94
C SER A 290 13.04 -24.53 5.10
N ASP A 291 13.48 -23.53 4.33
CA ASP A 291 12.90 -22.18 4.35
C ASP A 291 11.63 -22.05 3.49
N ARG A 292 11.18 -23.10 2.79
CA ARG A 292 9.92 -23.04 2.03
C ARG A 292 8.75 -22.73 2.97
N GLY A 293 7.91 -21.77 2.59
CA GLY A 293 6.81 -21.29 3.44
C GLY A 293 7.21 -20.14 4.38
N ASN A 294 8.50 -19.85 4.52
CA ASN A 294 8.98 -18.70 5.30
C ASN A 294 9.24 -17.50 4.36
N PRO A 295 8.82 -16.29 4.74
CA PRO A 295 9.18 -15.07 4.02
C PRO A 295 10.69 -14.89 3.93
N TYR A 296 11.19 -14.63 2.73
CA TYR A 296 12.61 -14.45 2.47
C TYR A 296 13.01 -12.97 2.59
N GLY A 297 13.94 -12.66 3.49
CA GLY A 297 14.46 -11.32 3.71
C GLY A 297 15.52 -10.93 2.68
N ILE A 298 15.34 -9.77 2.07
CA ILE A 298 16.28 -9.17 1.11
C ILE A 298 17.02 -8.03 1.81
N LYS A 299 18.29 -8.27 2.15
CA LYS A 299 19.12 -7.28 2.82
C LYS A 299 19.66 -6.27 1.83
N VAL A 300 19.28 -5.01 2.01
CA VAL A 300 19.71 -3.87 1.20
C VAL A 300 20.71 -3.04 2.01
N ASN A 301 21.91 -2.82 1.47
CA ASN A 301 22.96 -2.08 2.15
C ASN A 301 23.82 -1.29 1.15
N SER A 302 24.75 -0.50 1.66
CA SER A 302 25.65 0.31 0.83
C SER A 302 26.49 -0.48 -0.17
N SER A 303 26.82 -1.75 0.13
CA SER A 303 27.61 -2.62 -0.75
C SER A 303 26.77 -3.27 -1.85
N ASN A 304 25.49 -3.51 -1.59
CA ASN A 304 24.53 -4.04 -2.56
C ASN A 304 23.19 -3.31 -2.45
N LYS A 305 23.14 -2.13 -3.08
CA LYS A 305 21.96 -1.26 -3.02
C LYS A 305 20.92 -1.56 -4.10
N ASN A 306 21.28 -2.23 -5.19
CA ASN A 306 20.37 -2.49 -6.31
C ASN A 306 20.23 -4.00 -6.51
N ILE A 307 19.13 -4.57 -6.04
CA ILE A 307 18.93 -6.02 -5.98
C ILE A 307 17.85 -6.41 -6.99
N ASN A 308 18.16 -7.37 -7.86
CA ASN A 308 17.16 -8.04 -8.68
C ASN A 308 16.89 -9.42 -8.08
N ILE A 309 15.65 -9.66 -7.67
CA ILE A 309 15.22 -10.91 -7.01
C ILE A 309 14.68 -11.96 -7.99
N GLY A 310 14.73 -11.65 -9.29
CA GLY A 310 14.29 -12.52 -10.37
C GLY A 310 12.77 -12.63 -10.46
N THR A 311 12.30 -13.84 -10.73
CA THR A 311 10.87 -14.17 -10.82
C THR A 311 10.23 -14.21 -9.43
N VAL A 312 9.12 -13.50 -9.25
CA VAL A 312 8.22 -13.58 -8.08
C VAL A 312 6.93 -14.25 -8.52
N SER A 313 6.55 -15.34 -7.86
CA SER A 313 5.30 -16.04 -8.20
C SER A 313 4.12 -15.30 -7.57
N ILE A 314 3.03 -15.12 -8.32
CA ILE A 314 1.70 -14.99 -7.66
C ILE A 314 1.39 -16.28 -6.91
N ARG A 315 0.56 -16.25 -5.86
CA ARG A 315 0.17 -17.45 -5.11
C ARG A 315 -1.33 -17.62 -5.05
N CYS A 316 -1.79 -18.86 -5.14
CA CYS A 316 -3.22 -19.19 -5.05
C CYS A 316 -3.66 -19.54 -3.62
N GLY A 317 -2.69 -19.72 -2.72
CA GLY A 317 -2.89 -20.03 -1.31
C GLY A 317 -1.99 -19.18 -0.42
N LEU A 318 -2.16 -19.36 0.89
CA LEU A 318 -1.19 -18.85 1.86
C LEU A 318 -0.12 -19.92 2.04
N ASP A 319 1.10 -19.61 1.64
CA ASP A 319 2.23 -20.47 1.94
C ASP A 319 2.68 -20.23 3.38
N VAL A 320 2.79 -21.31 4.13
CA VAL A 320 3.28 -21.32 5.51
C VAL A 320 4.34 -22.40 5.68
N PRO A 321 5.22 -22.31 6.69
CA PRO A 321 6.26 -23.33 6.88
C PRO A 321 5.63 -24.69 7.16
N GLY A 322 6.15 -25.72 6.50
CA GLY A 322 5.61 -27.08 6.65
C GLY A 322 5.68 -27.59 8.09
N ASP A 323 6.70 -27.18 8.84
CA ASP A 323 6.94 -27.62 10.21
C ASP A 323 5.98 -26.92 11.18
N TYR A 324 5.76 -25.62 10.99
CA TYR A 324 4.70 -24.88 11.67
C TYR A 324 3.33 -25.52 11.44
N ASN A 325 2.99 -25.85 10.19
CA ASN A 325 1.68 -26.45 9.88
C ASN A 325 1.49 -27.83 10.53
N ARG A 326 2.58 -28.61 10.72
CA ARG A 326 2.52 -29.89 11.44
C ARG A 326 2.42 -29.71 12.96
N ALA A 327 2.94 -28.60 13.48
CA ALA A 327 2.94 -28.28 14.89
C ALA A 327 1.63 -27.63 15.38
N LYS A 328 0.69 -27.26 14.49
CA LYS A 328 -0.60 -26.65 14.92
C LYS A 328 -1.28 -27.49 16.00
N GLY A 329 -1.70 -26.82 17.08
CA GLY A 329 -2.26 -27.45 18.30
C GLY A 329 -1.19 -27.95 19.30
N SER A 330 0.09 -27.69 19.03
CA SER A 330 1.23 -27.96 19.90
C SER A 330 2.28 -26.84 19.77
N SER A 331 3.41 -26.97 20.48
CA SER A 331 4.50 -25.99 20.39
C SER A 331 5.31 -26.15 19.10
N TYR A 332 5.56 -25.04 18.41
CA TYR A 332 6.36 -24.94 17.20
C TYR A 332 7.76 -24.41 17.52
N ASP A 333 8.77 -25.24 17.31
CA ASP A 333 10.18 -24.86 17.43
C ASP A 333 10.61 -24.05 16.19
N ILE A 334 10.53 -22.72 16.29
CA ILE A 334 11.01 -21.86 15.21
C ILE A 334 12.55 -21.81 15.21
N SER A 335 13.15 -21.95 14.03
CA SER A 335 14.61 -21.81 13.88
C SER A 335 15.02 -20.35 14.07
N LEU A 336 15.58 -20.03 15.24
CA LEU A 336 16.07 -18.69 15.58
C LEU A 336 17.53 -18.46 15.23
N VAL A 337 18.30 -19.52 14.99
CA VAL A 337 19.72 -19.41 14.68
C VAL A 337 19.96 -19.91 13.26
N SER A 338 20.71 -19.11 12.51
CA SER A 338 21.30 -19.47 11.23
C SER A 338 22.80 -19.27 11.34
N GLU A 339 23.59 -20.12 10.70
CA GLU A 339 25.05 -20.14 10.85
C GLU A 339 25.71 -20.07 9.47
N ASP A 340 26.82 -19.34 9.39
CA ASP A 340 27.83 -19.55 8.36
C ASP A 340 29.14 -20.04 9.01
N VAL A 341 30.18 -20.26 8.21
CA VAL A 341 31.45 -20.84 8.69
C VAL A 341 32.07 -20.05 9.85
N ASN A 342 31.77 -18.75 9.98
CA ASN A 342 32.44 -17.85 10.92
C ASN A 342 31.50 -17.10 11.86
N ASN A 343 30.18 -17.09 11.63
CA ASN A 343 29.24 -16.23 12.33
C ASN A 343 27.92 -16.93 12.67
N TYR A 344 27.39 -16.57 13.84
CA TYR A 344 26.02 -16.87 14.26
C TYR A 344 25.10 -15.69 13.94
N TYR A 345 23.93 -16.02 13.40
CA TYR A 345 22.91 -15.06 13.02
C TYR A 345 21.62 -15.39 13.77
N ILE A 346 21.25 -14.51 14.68
CA ILE A 346 20.06 -14.64 15.52
C ILE A 346 18.90 -13.86 14.91
N GLY A 347 17.82 -14.56 14.59
CA GLY A 347 16.59 -14.02 14.05
C GLY A 347 15.85 -15.02 13.19
N SER A 348 14.61 -14.69 12.83
CA SER A 348 13.75 -15.52 12.00
C SER A 348 12.61 -14.73 11.36
N SER A 349 11.93 -15.37 10.42
CA SER A 349 10.72 -14.86 9.76
C SER A 349 9.79 -16.05 9.50
N SER A 350 8.51 -15.91 9.83
CA SER A 350 7.51 -16.96 9.63
C SER A 350 6.13 -16.35 9.40
N VAL A 351 5.26 -17.10 8.75
CA VAL A 351 3.84 -16.75 8.60
C VAL A 351 3.02 -17.81 9.31
N GLY A 352 2.09 -17.35 10.15
CA GLY A 352 1.08 -18.19 10.76
C GLY A 352 -0.32 -17.77 10.37
N PHE A 353 -1.30 -18.65 10.58
CA PHE A 353 -2.68 -18.44 10.19
C PHE A 353 -3.66 -19.15 11.10
N PHE A 354 -4.90 -18.68 11.11
CA PHE A 354 -6.01 -19.31 11.79
C PHE A 354 -7.12 -19.61 10.80
N ASN A 355 -7.56 -20.87 10.76
CA ASN A 355 -8.79 -21.21 10.04
C ASN A 355 -9.97 -20.60 10.79
N SER A 356 -10.94 -20.09 10.02
CA SER A 356 -12.11 -19.44 10.57
C SER A 356 -13.36 -19.84 9.82
N ARG A 357 -14.47 -19.95 10.53
CA ARG A 357 -15.79 -20.23 9.96
C ARG A 357 -16.84 -19.27 10.51
N LEU A 358 -17.86 -18.99 9.72
CA LEU A 358 -19.05 -18.28 10.18
C LEU A 358 -20.01 -19.25 10.85
N ASP A 359 -20.34 -19.00 12.12
CA ASP A 359 -21.31 -19.76 12.89
C ASP A 359 -22.33 -18.80 13.51
N GLY A 360 -23.57 -18.81 13.00
CA GLY A 360 -24.61 -17.88 13.42
C GLY A 360 -24.28 -16.40 13.15
N GLY A 361 -23.48 -16.11 12.11
CA GLY A 361 -23.02 -14.75 11.79
C GLY A 361 -21.81 -14.27 12.60
N VAL A 362 -21.25 -15.12 13.47
CA VAL A 362 -20.06 -14.82 14.26
C VAL A 362 -18.88 -15.61 13.72
N ILE A 363 -17.74 -14.95 13.50
CA ILE A 363 -16.49 -15.63 13.15
C ILE A 363 -16.01 -16.45 14.35
N LYS A 364 -15.82 -17.75 14.13
CA LYS A 364 -15.17 -18.66 15.07
C LYS A 364 -13.88 -19.17 14.46
N PHE A 365 -12.80 -19.12 15.23
CA PHE A 365 -11.53 -19.73 14.88
C PHE A 365 -11.55 -21.22 15.24
N ASP A 366 -10.94 -22.04 14.40
CA ASP A 366 -10.81 -23.47 14.64
C ASP A 366 -9.78 -23.76 15.75
N ASP A 367 -8.67 -23.02 15.74
CA ASP A 367 -7.60 -23.11 16.75
C ASP A 367 -7.75 -22.03 17.82
N THR A 368 -7.33 -22.34 19.04
CA THR A 368 -7.35 -21.41 20.18
C THR A 368 -6.14 -20.50 20.24
N GLU A 369 -4.97 -21.02 19.85
CA GLU A 369 -3.68 -20.32 19.82
C GLU A 369 -2.67 -21.11 18.97
N ASP A 370 -1.68 -20.40 18.44
CA ASP A 370 -0.42 -21.00 18.00
C ASP A 370 0.64 -20.79 19.09
N GLU A 371 1.50 -21.76 19.35
CA GLU A 371 2.57 -21.65 20.34
C GLU A 371 3.94 -21.73 19.65
N TYR A 372 4.80 -20.74 19.89
CA TYR A 372 6.18 -20.70 19.39
C TYR A 372 7.14 -20.92 20.56
N ASN A 373 8.01 -21.92 20.44
CA ASN A 373 9.14 -22.09 21.34
C ASN A 373 10.34 -21.27 20.82
N PHE A 374 10.81 -20.34 21.63
CA PHE A 374 12.03 -19.58 21.39
C PHE A 374 13.13 -20.11 22.28
N ASP A 375 13.89 -21.06 21.76
CA ASP A 375 15.01 -21.69 22.45
C ASP A 375 16.34 -21.17 21.93
N LEU A 376 17.06 -20.43 22.79
CA LEU A 376 18.43 -19.97 22.58
C LEU A 376 19.37 -20.54 23.66
N SER A 377 18.96 -21.60 24.34
CA SER A 377 19.65 -22.09 25.54
C SER A 377 21.03 -22.69 25.28
N LEU A 378 21.25 -23.15 24.06
CA LEU A 378 22.49 -23.74 23.59
C LEU A 378 23.53 -22.71 23.12
N TYR A 379 23.18 -21.41 23.12
CA TYR A 379 24.03 -20.36 22.54
C TYR A 379 24.49 -19.35 23.60
N ASP A 380 25.82 -19.21 23.74
CA ASP A 380 26.43 -18.17 24.57
C ASP A 380 26.47 -16.83 23.81
N LEU A 381 25.36 -16.12 23.88
CA LEU A 381 25.18 -14.84 23.18
C LEU A 381 26.08 -13.73 23.74
N TYR A 382 26.42 -13.77 25.03
CA TYR A 382 27.25 -12.74 25.66
C TYR A 382 28.74 -12.94 25.35
N SER A 383 29.18 -14.16 25.05
CA SER A 383 30.49 -14.41 24.44
C SER A 383 30.55 -13.93 22.99
N SER A 384 29.47 -14.18 22.21
CA SER A 384 29.40 -13.80 20.79
C SER A 384 29.23 -12.28 20.59
N PHE A 385 28.57 -11.61 21.52
CA PHE A 385 28.24 -10.18 21.46
C PHE A 385 28.61 -9.48 22.78
N PRO A 386 29.91 -9.37 23.10
CA PRO A 386 30.37 -8.93 24.41
C PRO A 386 30.01 -7.48 24.71
N GLY A 387 29.61 -7.23 25.96
CA GLY A 387 29.32 -5.89 26.48
C GLY A 387 27.95 -5.33 26.11
N LYS A 388 27.13 -6.07 25.35
CA LYS A 388 25.81 -5.64 24.92
C LYS A 388 24.71 -6.03 25.90
N ASN A 389 23.71 -5.17 26.05
CA ASN A 389 22.48 -5.48 26.78
C ASN A 389 21.44 -6.08 25.82
N LEU A 390 21.42 -7.41 25.70
CA LEU A 390 20.74 -8.12 24.60
C LEU A 390 19.27 -8.42 24.88
N PHE A 391 18.46 -8.28 23.83
CA PHE A 391 17.05 -8.65 23.80
C PHE A 391 16.74 -9.36 22.48
N LEU A 392 15.80 -10.31 22.51
CA LEU A 392 15.14 -10.82 21.31
C LEU A 392 13.94 -9.91 21.01
N GLU A 393 14.06 -9.11 19.95
CA GLU A 393 12.93 -8.34 19.44
C GLU A 393 12.04 -9.30 18.64
N VAL A 394 10.76 -9.35 18.99
CA VAL A 394 9.73 -10.13 18.30
C VAL A 394 8.65 -9.16 17.84
N GLN A 395 8.36 -9.17 16.54
CA GLN A 395 7.30 -8.36 15.96
C GLN A 395 6.26 -9.27 15.29
N VAL A 396 4.98 -9.06 15.58
CA VAL A 396 3.85 -9.80 14.99
C VAL A 396 2.93 -8.80 14.31
N HIS A 397 2.79 -8.94 13.01
CA HIS A 397 2.06 -8.01 12.16
C HIS A 397 0.86 -8.67 11.49
N SER A 398 -0.25 -7.96 11.42
CA SER A 398 -1.41 -8.37 10.61
C SER A 398 -2.00 -7.20 9.81
N GLN A 399 -1.99 -6.01 10.40
CA GLN A 399 -2.59 -4.81 9.83
C GLN A 399 -1.94 -4.34 8.52
N PRO A 400 -0.60 -4.35 8.34
CA PRO A 400 0.04 -3.92 7.10
C PRO A 400 -0.37 -4.72 5.86
N PHE A 401 -0.89 -5.94 6.05
CA PHE A 401 -1.28 -6.85 4.98
C PHE A 401 -2.81 -7.04 4.87
N PHE A 402 -3.58 -6.11 5.45
CA PHE A 402 -5.05 -6.15 5.48
C PHE A 402 -5.65 -7.46 6.04
N SER A 403 -4.90 -8.19 6.86
CA SER A 403 -5.41 -9.37 7.52
C SER A 403 -6.47 -8.96 8.55
N PRO A 404 -7.71 -9.50 8.50
CA PRO A 404 -8.77 -9.22 9.48
C PRO A 404 -8.50 -9.79 10.88
N LEU A 405 -7.29 -10.29 11.11
CA LEU A 405 -6.86 -10.88 12.36
C LEU A 405 -6.35 -9.80 13.32
N ARG A 406 -6.92 -9.75 14.52
CA ARG A 406 -6.25 -9.13 15.67
C ARG A 406 -5.57 -10.24 16.46
N VAL A 407 -4.32 -10.03 16.86
CA VAL A 407 -3.58 -10.99 17.68
C VAL A 407 -3.50 -10.54 19.13
N VAL A 408 -3.48 -11.51 20.04
CA VAL A 408 -3.10 -11.31 21.43
C VAL A 408 -2.01 -12.32 21.73
N THR A 409 -0.85 -11.85 22.15
CA THR A 409 0.27 -12.70 22.50
C THR A 409 0.38 -12.88 24.01
N THR A 410 0.69 -14.08 24.45
CA THR A 410 1.03 -14.39 25.84
C THR A 410 2.45 -14.94 25.87
N LEU A 411 3.35 -14.26 26.59
CA LEU A 411 4.73 -14.67 26.76
C LEU A 411 4.91 -15.36 28.12
N ASP A 412 5.40 -16.59 28.08
CA ASP A 412 5.69 -17.42 29.24
C ASP A 412 7.20 -17.75 29.32
N HIS A 413 7.68 -17.89 30.55
CA HIS A 413 9.08 -18.14 30.90
C HIS A 413 9.18 -18.62 32.36
N ASP A 414 10.10 -19.52 32.67
CA ASP A 414 10.20 -20.15 34.00
C ASP A 414 10.37 -19.16 35.18
N ASP A 415 11.06 -18.04 34.96
CA ASP A 415 11.21 -16.98 35.97
C ASP A 415 9.97 -16.05 36.09
N TYR A 416 8.94 -16.20 35.26
CA TYR A 416 7.74 -15.35 35.28
C TYR A 416 6.69 -15.94 36.23
N ILE A 417 6.25 -15.15 37.22
CA ILE A 417 5.19 -15.55 38.15
C ILE A 417 3.84 -15.66 37.42
N THR A 418 3.61 -14.77 36.45
CA THR A 418 2.42 -14.75 35.59
C THR A 418 2.84 -14.44 34.17
N PRO A 419 2.29 -15.15 33.16
CA PRO A 419 2.56 -14.83 31.76
C PRO A 419 2.20 -13.38 31.44
N SER A 420 3.01 -12.76 30.58
CA SER A 420 2.80 -11.37 30.15
C SER A 420 1.93 -11.34 28.90
N VAL A 421 0.86 -10.54 28.89
CA VAL A 421 -0.13 -10.48 27.79
C VAL A 421 -0.03 -9.16 27.02
N TYR A 422 0.03 -9.25 25.69
CA TYR A 422 0.16 -8.10 24.80
C TYR A 422 -0.80 -8.19 23.60
N PRO A 423 -1.48 -7.09 23.20
CA PRO A 423 -1.64 -5.88 24.00
C PRO A 423 -2.42 -6.17 25.29
N ASN A 424 -2.26 -5.32 26.31
CA ASN A 424 -3.04 -5.45 27.55
C ASN A 424 -4.53 -5.28 27.26
N LEU A 425 -5.30 -6.36 27.39
CA LEU A 425 -6.74 -6.36 27.10
C LEU A 425 -7.59 -5.56 28.09
N GLY A 426 -7.05 -5.20 29.26
CA GLY A 426 -7.70 -4.32 30.22
C GLY A 426 -7.48 -2.82 29.93
N GLY A 427 -6.63 -2.48 28.96
CA GLY A 427 -6.35 -1.10 28.54
C GLY A 427 -7.08 -0.71 27.24
N PRO A 428 -7.06 0.58 26.87
CA PRO A 428 -7.51 1.00 25.54
C PRO A 428 -6.63 0.36 24.46
N VAL A 429 -7.18 0.20 23.25
CA VAL A 429 -6.39 -0.26 22.09
C VAL A 429 -5.29 0.78 21.82
N PRO A 430 -4.01 0.35 21.65
CA PRO A 430 -2.93 1.27 21.32
C PRO A 430 -3.24 2.10 20.08
N VAL A 431 -2.75 3.33 20.06
CA VAL A 431 -2.78 4.20 18.89
C VAL A 431 -1.37 4.73 18.62
N ASP A 432 -1.06 4.96 17.35
CA ASP A 432 0.17 5.59 16.91
C ASP A 432 0.15 7.11 17.16
N SER A 433 1.20 7.81 16.71
CA SER A 433 1.32 9.27 16.83
C SER A 433 0.23 10.05 16.11
N ASP A 434 -0.40 9.45 15.10
CA ASP A 434 -1.45 10.06 14.29
C ASP A 434 -2.86 9.72 14.81
N GLY A 435 -2.93 8.95 15.90
CA GLY A 435 -4.18 8.51 16.51
C GLY A 435 -4.86 7.37 15.74
N ASN A 436 -4.14 6.71 14.82
CA ASN A 436 -4.60 5.47 14.19
C ASN A 436 -4.36 4.31 15.16
N TYR A 437 -5.28 3.35 15.18
CA TYR A 437 -5.11 2.16 16.00
C TYR A 437 -3.97 1.30 15.49
N ASP A 438 -3.10 0.91 16.42
CA ASP A 438 -1.97 0.00 16.20
C ASP A 438 -2.34 -1.38 16.75
N LEU A 439 -2.50 -2.35 15.85
CA LEU A 439 -2.83 -3.73 16.19
C LEU A 439 -1.62 -4.66 16.21
N ASP A 440 -0.45 -4.17 15.79
CA ASP A 440 0.74 -4.98 15.74
C ASP A 440 1.30 -5.16 17.16
N VAL A 441 2.02 -6.26 17.36
CA VAL A 441 2.62 -6.58 18.66
C VAL A 441 4.13 -6.56 18.53
N LYS A 442 4.78 -5.73 19.35
CA LYS A 442 6.24 -5.64 19.44
C LYS A 442 6.71 -5.94 20.86
N LEU A 443 7.53 -6.97 21.00
CA LEU A 443 8.09 -7.44 22.27
C LEU A 443 9.61 -7.33 22.22
N ASN A 444 10.23 -6.86 23.30
CA ASN A 444 11.67 -6.96 23.50
C ASN A 444 11.91 -7.89 24.69
N ILE A 445 12.19 -9.16 24.40
CA ILE A 445 12.35 -10.21 25.40
C ILE A 445 13.79 -10.16 25.93
N PRO A 446 14.02 -9.92 27.23
CA PRO A 446 15.38 -9.83 27.80
C PRO A 446 16.09 -11.17 27.69
N LEU A 447 17.34 -11.18 27.24
CA LEU A 447 18.17 -12.38 27.19
C LEU A 447 19.16 -12.41 28.35
N PHE A 448 19.41 -13.60 28.89
CA PHE A 448 20.26 -13.81 30.05
C PHE A 448 21.66 -14.27 29.65
N ALA A 449 22.65 -13.88 30.46
CA ALA A 449 24.02 -14.38 30.36
C ALA A 449 24.13 -15.87 30.71
N ASP A 450 23.26 -16.37 31.60
CA ASP A 450 23.04 -17.79 31.78
C ASP A 450 22.17 -18.29 30.63
N SER A 451 22.81 -18.93 29.64
CA SER A 451 22.10 -19.35 28.43
C SER A 451 20.96 -20.30 28.74
N SER A 452 21.06 -21.14 29.78
CA SER A 452 20.00 -22.10 30.15
C SER A 452 18.64 -21.47 30.44
N LYS A 453 18.60 -20.16 30.73
CA LYS A 453 17.37 -19.39 30.94
C LYS A 453 16.75 -18.86 29.65
N ASN A 454 17.43 -18.93 28.51
CA ASN A 454 16.93 -18.33 27.26
C ASN A 454 15.96 -19.26 26.53
N ILE A 455 14.90 -19.70 27.22
CA ILE A 455 13.82 -20.54 26.70
C ILE A 455 12.49 -19.84 26.99
N TYR A 456 11.76 -19.44 25.95
CA TYR A 456 10.50 -18.73 26.08
C TYR A 456 9.42 -19.42 25.26
N SER A 457 8.18 -19.42 25.77
CA SER A 457 7.01 -19.83 25.01
C SER A 457 6.16 -18.59 24.68
N LEU A 458 6.00 -18.31 23.38
CA LEU A 458 5.12 -17.26 22.89
C LEU A 458 3.85 -17.88 22.30
N LYS A 459 2.73 -17.68 22.98
CA LYS A 459 1.41 -18.06 22.48
C LYS A 459 0.78 -16.90 21.74
N ILE A 460 0.22 -17.14 20.56
CA ILE A 460 -0.47 -16.16 19.73
C ILE A 460 -1.92 -16.61 19.59
N ALA A 461 -2.85 -15.88 20.17
CA ALA A 461 -4.27 -16.18 20.13
C ALA A 461 -5.01 -15.27 19.14
N PRO A 462 -5.89 -15.81 18.28
CA PRO A 462 -6.68 -15.01 17.36
C PRO A 462 -7.83 -14.32 18.09
N LYS A 463 -8.06 -13.07 17.73
CA LYS A 463 -9.28 -12.32 18.06
C LYS A 463 -9.86 -11.78 16.77
N ASN A 464 -11.19 -11.82 16.69
CA ASN A 464 -11.88 -11.16 15.60
C ASN A 464 -11.82 -9.65 15.85
N ILE A 465 -11.31 -8.90 14.87
CA ILE A 465 -11.28 -7.44 14.94
C ILE A 465 -12.70 -6.85 15.09
N ASP A 466 -13.73 -7.51 14.54
CA ASP A 466 -15.13 -7.08 14.62
C ASP A 466 -15.72 -7.19 16.03
N GLN A 467 -15.03 -7.84 16.96
CA GLN A 467 -15.43 -7.94 18.36
C GLN A 467 -14.88 -6.81 19.24
N LEU A 468 -14.19 -5.82 18.65
CA LEU A 468 -13.72 -4.64 19.40
C LEU A 468 -14.92 -3.87 19.99
N TYR A 469 -14.78 -3.51 21.27
CA TYR A 469 -15.85 -3.10 22.19
C TYR A 469 -16.72 -1.89 21.81
N SER A 470 -16.48 -1.25 20.67
CA SER A 470 -17.22 -0.05 20.25
C SER A 470 -17.38 0.02 18.74
N SER A 471 -18.61 0.27 18.29
CA SER A 471 -18.93 0.66 16.92
C SER A 471 -18.06 1.85 16.48
N GLY A 472 -17.34 1.72 15.36
CA GLY A 472 -16.50 2.80 14.78
C GLY A 472 -14.99 2.53 14.80
N VAL A 473 -14.50 1.65 15.69
CA VAL A 473 -13.05 1.33 15.76
C VAL A 473 -12.60 0.56 14.52
N VAL A 474 -13.40 -0.38 14.06
CA VAL A 474 -13.08 -1.18 12.86
C VAL A 474 -13.05 -0.32 11.60
N SER A 475 -13.99 0.63 11.46
CA SER A 475 -13.98 1.59 10.35
C SER A 475 -12.76 2.52 10.41
N ASP A 476 -12.24 2.83 11.59
CA ASP A 476 -11.00 3.57 11.74
C ASP A 476 -9.73 2.74 11.45
N ILE A 477 -9.80 1.40 11.52
CA ILE A 477 -8.67 0.48 11.27
C ILE A 477 -8.59 0.02 9.81
N PHE A 478 -9.70 -0.41 9.22
CA PHE A 478 -9.70 -0.96 7.85
C PHE A 478 -10.71 -0.31 6.91
N SER A 479 -11.39 0.76 7.35
CA SER A 479 -12.48 1.46 6.64
C SER A 479 -13.65 0.56 6.20
N ALA A 480 -14.68 1.16 5.61
CA ALA A 480 -15.76 0.43 4.93
C ALA A 480 -15.24 -0.31 3.67
N GLY A 481 -14.12 0.13 3.10
CA GLY A 481 -13.41 -0.52 2.00
C GLY A 481 -12.68 -1.81 2.37
N ARG A 482 -12.68 -2.21 3.65
CA ARG A 482 -12.13 -3.50 4.12
C ARG A 482 -12.52 -4.67 3.23
N TYR A 483 -13.77 -4.73 2.74
CA TYR A 483 -14.21 -5.84 1.88
C TYR A 483 -13.44 -5.95 0.56
N ASN A 484 -12.83 -4.86 0.09
CA ASN A 484 -12.01 -4.85 -1.11
C ASN A 484 -10.62 -5.44 -0.88
N TYR A 485 -10.12 -5.41 0.36
CA TYR A 485 -8.76 -5.84 0.73
C TYR A 485 -8.75 -7.09 1.61
N ASN A 486 -9.88 -7.42 2.23
CA ASN A 486 -10.04 -8.58 3.09
C ASN A 486 -10.11 -9.83 2.22
N GLU A 487 -8.99 -10.53 2.12
CA GLU A 487 -8.91 -11.81 1.43
C GLU A 487 -9.58 -12.97 2.20
N GLU A 488 -10.28 -12.66 3.31
CA GLU A 488 -10.92 -13.57 4.26
C GLU A 488 -9.94 -14.51 4.99
N ARG A 489 -8.63 -14.25 4.87
CA ARG A 489 -7.57 -15.04 5.49
C ARG A 489 -7.07 -14.37 6.75
N HIS A 490 -7.23 -15.06 7.87
CA HIS A 490 -6.74 -14.60 9.16
C HIS A 490 -5.32 -15.08 9.37
N PHE A 491 -4.34 -14.28 8.95
CA PHE A 491 -2.92 -14.61 9.08
C PHE A 491 -2.13 -13.50 9.77
N TYR A 492 -0.94 -13.85 10.24
CA TYR A 492 0.02 -12.91 10.81
C TYR A 492 1.42 -13.22 10.29
N PHE A 493 2.24 -12.19 10.22
CA PHE A 493 3.66 -12.27 9.90
C PHE A 493 4.46 -12.02 11.18
N ILE A 494 5.29 -12.99 11.56
CA ILE A 494 6.17 -12.87 12.73
C ILE A 494 7.62 -12.73 12.27
N THR A 495 8.33 -11.76 12.84
CA THR A 495 9.77 -11.60 12.68
C THR A 495 10.46 -11.59 14.03
N THR A 496 11.68 -12.09 14.05
CA THR A 496 12.57 -11.97 15.22
C THR A 496 13.95 -11.49 14.80
N ARG A 497 14.58 -10.70 15.66
CA ARG A 497 15.99 -10.29 15.51
C ARG A 497 16.60 -9.98 16.87
N LEU A 498 17.92 -10.07 16.95
CA LEU A 498 18.66 -9.69 18.15
C LEU A 498 18.89 -8.18 18.16
N VAL A 499 18.55 -7.54 19.26
CA VAL A 499 18.75 -6.11 19.48
C VAL A 499 19.52 -5.85 20.78
N GLU A 500 20.12 -4.68 20.86
CA GLU A 500 20.75 -4.15 22.07
C GLU A 500 19.97 -2.95 22.57
N LYS A 501 19.70 -2.91 23.88
CA LYS A 501 19.10 -1.76 24.53
C LYS A 501 20.16 -0.75 24.96
N VAL A 502 20.11 0.46 24.39
CA VAL A 502 20.95 1.60 24.77
C VAL A 502 20.06 2.75 25.23
N GLY A 503 20.09 3.04 26.53
CA GLY A 503 19.13 3.98 27.13
C GLY A 503 17.70 3.46 27.03
N SER A 504 16.84 4.19 26.32
CA SER A 504 15.44 3.81 26.03
C SER A 504 15.24 3.20 24.65
N GLU A 505 16.27 3.18 23.80
CA GLU A 505 16.17 2.75 22.41
C GLU A 505 16.76 1.34 22.21
N PHE A 506 16.32 0.68 21.14
CA PHE A 506 16.77 -0.65 20.74
C PHE A 506 17.41 -0.59 19.36
N PHE A 507 18.61 -1.14 19.24
CA PHE A 507 19.40 -1.14 18.01
C PHE A 507 19.66 -2.56 17.53
N GLY A 508 19.55 -2.80 16.22
CA GLY A 508 19.82 -4.12 15.63
C GLY A 508 21.25 -4.58 15.87
N VAL A 509 21.41 -5.82 16.36
CA VAL A 509 22.72 -6.48 16.58
C VAL A 509 22.92 -7.60 15.57
N SER A 510 21.90 -8.45 15.41
CA SER A 510 21.92 -9.57 14.48
C SER A 510 20.50 -9.82 13.95
N GLU A 511 20.42 -10.38 12.76
CA GLU A 511 19.18 -10.84 12.11
C GLU A 511 19.48 -12.16 11.38
N LYS A 512 18.45 -12.89 10.94
CA LYS A 512 18.60 -14.14 10.17
C LYS A 512 19.48 -13.92 8.94
N ASN A 513 20.41 -14.85 8.69
CA ASN A 513 21.10 -14.93 7.42
C ASN A 513 20.25 -15.72 6.42
N TYR A 514 19.68 -15.02 5.43
CA TYR A 514 18.86 -15.64 4.40
C TYR A 514 19.68 -16.35 3.29
N GLY A 515 20.99 -16.16 3.27
CA GLY A 515 21.89 -16.76 2.27
C GLY A 515 21.72 -16.17 0.86
N GLU A 516 22.01 -16.97 -0.16
CA GLU A 516 21.90 -16.55 -1.55
C GLU A 516 20.44 -16.51 -2.03
N ILE A 517 20.09 -15.44 -2.76
CA ILE A 517 18.75 -15.23 -3.30
C ILE A 517 18.49 -16.24 -4.43
N THR A 518 17.35 -16.93 -4.37
CA THR A 518 16.86 -17.80 -5.44
C THR A 518 15.44 -17.40 -5.81
N ASP A 519 15.16 -17.27 -7.10
CA ASP A 519 13.85 -16.82 -7.59
C ASP A 519 12.75 -17.90 -7.52
N ASN A 520 11.53 -17.57 -7.97
CA ASN A 520 10.37 -18.46 -7.91
C ASN A 520 10.07 -19.21 -9.23
N LYS A 521 10.97 -19.16 -10.21
CA LYS A 521 10.71 -19.73 -11.54
C LYS A 521 10.39 -21.24 -11.52
N SER A 522 10.94 -21.95 -10.53
CA SER A 522 10.77 -23.40 -10.38
C SER A 522 9.53 -23.80 -9.55
N CYS A 523 8.77 -22.85 -9.03
CA CYS A 523 7.61 -23.10 -8.16
C CYS A 523 6.51 -22.07 -8.40
N LEU A 524 6.17 -21.81 -9.67
CA LEU A 524 5.11 -20.89 -10.03
C LEU A 524 3.73 -21.48 -9.75
N ASP A 525 2.88 -20.63 -9.18
CA ASP A 525 1.45 -20.85 -8.95
C ASP A 525 0.62 -20.16 -10.06
N GLY A 526 -0.71 -20.23 -10.00
CA GLY A 526 -1.58 -19.60 -11.00
C GLY A 526 -1.57 -20.37 -12.32
N SER A 527 -1.94 -21.65 -12.28
CA SER A 527 -2.04 -22.54 -13.45
C SER A 527 -2.78 -21.92 -14.65
N SER A 528 -3.70 -20.98 -14.40
CA SER A 528 -4.58 -20.35 -15.38
C SER A 528 -4.11 -18.94 -15.79
N THR A 529 -2.87 -18.53 -15.47
CA THR A 529 -2.33 -17.22 -15.84
C THR A 529 -2.28 -17.03 -17.36
N TYR A 530 -2.90 -15.94 -17.82
CA TYR A 530 -2.87 -15.48 -19.20
C TYR A 530 -2.32 -14.06 -19.28
N LYS A 531 -1.79 -13.69 -20.45
CA LYS A 531 -1.19 -12.36 -20.64
C LYS A 531 -2.26 -11.28 -20.63
N VAL A 532 -2.02 -10.23 -19.85
CA VAL A 532 -2.81 -9.00 -19.81
C VAL A 532 -1.86 -7.84 -20.13
N THR A 533 -2.35 -6.85 -20.86
CA THR A 533 -1.61 -5.63 -21.18
C THR A 533 -2.37 -4.42 -20.68
N GLY A 534 -1.64 -3.40 -20.25
CA GLY A 534 -2.23 -2.16 -19.75
C GLY A 534 -3.19 -1.50 -20.72
N ASN A 535 -4.15 -0.77 -20.14
CA ASN A 535 -5.18 -0.08 -20.89
C ASN A 535 -4.62 1.19 -21.54
N ILE A 536 -4.36 1.11 -22.84
CA ILE A 536 -3.90 2.23 -23.67
C ILE A 536 -5.11 2.63 -24.53
N ILE A 537 -6.00 3.45 -23.98
CA ILE A 537 -7.17 3.98 -24.73
C ILE A 537 -6.68 5.13 -25.61
N GLY A 538 -7.09 5.20 -26.88
CA GLY A 538 -6.95 6.41 -27.68
C GLY A 538 -8.12 7.36 -27.44
N THR A 539 -7.84 8.58 -26.95
CA THR A 539 -8.75 9.72 -26.79
C THR A 539 -10.05 9.39 -26.05
N ALA A 540 -10.01 9.33 -24.72
CA ALA A 540 -11.19 9.53 -23.90
C ALA A 540 -10.81 10.15 -22.53
N THR A 541 -11.29 11.37 -22.32
CA THR A 541 -11.28 12.14 -21.07
C THR A 541 -11.54 11.24 -19.85
N GLU A 542 -10.68 11.31 -18.84
CA GLU A 542 -10.93 10.68 -17.54
C GLU A 542 -12.22 11.28 -16.95
N THR A 543 -13.33 10.59 -17.19
CA THR A 543 -14.61 10.93 -16.58
C THR A 543 -14.66 10.23 -15.23
N LEU A 544 -14.91 11.01 -14.16
CA LEU A 544 -15.16 10.51 -12.81
C LEU A 544 -16.02 9.24 -12.89
N ARG A 545 -15.44 8.08 -12.58
CA ARG A 545 -16.20 6.83 -12.60
C ARG A 545 -17.14 6.81 -11.41
N LYS A 546 -18.43 6.99 -11.69
CA LYS A 546 -19.51 6.89 -10.71
C LYS A 546 -19.46 5.53 -10.01
N SER A 547 -19.36 5.52 -8.68
CA SER A 547 -19.50 4.31 -7.88
C SER A 547 -20.89 3.68 -8.13
N THR A 548 -20.92 2.44 -8.63
CA THR A 548 -22.17 1.73 -8.93
C THR A 548 -22.74 0.93 -7.75
N LYS A 549 -22.34 1.20 -6.51
CA LYS A 549 -22.93 0.52 -5.34
C LYS A 549 -23.41 1.50 -4.28
N LYS A 550 -24.74 1.48 -4.04
CA LYS A 550 -25.36 1.91 -2.78
C LYS A 550 -25.09 0.81 -1.75
N ASP A 551 -24.02 0.95 -0.98
CA ASP A 551 -23.91 0.30 0.32
C ASP A 551 -23.18 1.25 1.27
N ASP A 552 -23.53 1.18 2.55
CA ASP A 552 -23.49 2.25 3.55
C ASP A 552 -22.23 3.15 3.58
N SER A 553 -22.48 4.43 3.29
CA SER A 553 -21.72 5.67 3.58
C SER A 553 -20.30 5.55 4.16
N LEU A 554 -19.30 5.50 3.30
CA LEU A 554 -18.03 6.23 3.37
C LEU A 554 -17.44 6.31 1.95
N GLY A 555 -17.02 7.49 1.53
CA GLY A 555 -16.79 7.83 0.14
C GLY A 555 -15.42 7.58 -0.45
N LEU A 556 -15.34 7.59 -1.78
CA LEU A 556 -14.09 7.88 -2.45
C LEU A 556 -13.58 9.22 -1.91
N ALA A 557 -12.39 9.30 -1.31
CA ALA A 557 -11.91 10.56 -0.74
C ALA A 557 -11.79 11.65 -1.82
N CYS A 558 -11.43 11.23 -3.04
CA CYS A 558 -11.13 12.15 -4.11
C CYS A 558 -11.34 11.56 -5.50
N GLY A 559 -11.26 12.43 -6.51
CA GLY A 559 -11.15 12.07 -7.92
C GLY A 559 -10.03 12.85 -8.61
N SER A 560 -9.48 12.28 -9.67
CA SER A 560 -8.59 12.99 -10.60
C SER A 560 -9.28 13.12 -11.96
N ILE A 561 -9.20 14.30 -12.57
CA ILE A 561 -9.72 14.53 -13.93
C ILE A 561 -8.60 15.11 -14.79
N SER A 562 -8.31 14.45 -15.91
CA SER A 562 -7.32 14.89 -16.88
C SER A 562 -7.93 15.38 -18.19
N TYR A 563 -7.40 16.51 -18.67
CA TYR A 563 -7.71 17.05 -20.00
C TYR A 563 -6.47 17.06 -20.89
N MET A 564 -6.62 16.50 -22.10
CA MET A 564 -5.61 16.57 -23.16
C MET A 564 -5.95 17.73 -24.11
N ASP A 565 -4.93 18.50 -24.51
CA ASP A 565 -5.02 19.60 -25.47
C ASP A 565 -5.88 20.82 -25.05
N GLY A 566 -6.07 21.00 -23.73
CA GLY A 566 -6.27 22.33 -23.15
C GLY A 566 -7.70 22.88 -23.09
N ASN A 567 -8.75 22.05 -23.20
CA ASN A 567 -10.12 22.52 -22.97
C ASN A 567 -10.75 21.80 -21.75
N PRO A 568 -10.67 22.38 -20.54
CA PRO A 568 -11.64 22.08 -19.49
C PRO A 568 -13.05 22.46 -19.98
N PRO A 569 -14.14 21.90 -19.41
CA PRO A 569 -15.49 22.35 -19.68
C PRO A 569 -15.63 23.79 -19.19
N GLY A 570 -15.40 24.75 -20.09
CA GLY A 570 -15.69 26.15 -19.82
C GLY A 570 -17.19 26.32 -19.59
N ASN A 571 -17.55 26.90 -18.44
CA ASN A 571 -18.82 27.56 -18.10
C ASN A 571 -20.01 27.16 -18.99
N GLY A 572 -20.91 26.33 -18.47
CA GLY A 572 -22.21 26.07 -19.11
C GLY A 572 -23.00 27.35 -19.41
N PRO A 573 -24.11 27.30 -20.19
CA PRO A 573 -24.83 26.13 -20.68
C PRO A 573 -24.95 26.10 -22.22
N VAL A 574 -25.77 25.18 -22.76
CA VAL A 574 -26.46 25.19 -24.09
C VAL A 574 -26.10 24.03 -25.06
N ALA A 575 -25.01 23.28 -24.90
CA ALA A 575 -24.66 22.25 -25.90
C ALA A 575 -25.38 20.88 -25.77
N SER A 576 -26.18 20.63 -24.72
CA SER A 576 -26.85 19.34 -24.50
C SER A 576 -28.37 19.33 -24.76
N LEU A 577 -28.95 20.43 -25.26
CA LEU A 577 -30.38 20.48 -25.60
C LEU A 577 -30.72 20.09 -27.06
N PHE A 578 -29.72 19.86 -27.92
CA PHE A 578 -29.96 19.53 -29.33
C PHE A 578 -30.13 18.03 -29.64
N PHE A 579 -29.79 17.13 -28.70
CA PHE A 579 -29.85 15.68 -28.95
C PHE A 579 -31.06 14.96 -28.35
N VAL A 580 -31.90 15.63 -27.54
CA VAL A 580 -33.09 15.01 -26.93
C VAL A 580 -34.42 15.46 -27.58
N ILE A 581 -34.41 16.49 -28.45
CA ILE A 581 -35.61 16.94 -29.17
C ILE A 581 -35.80 16.21 -30.52
N MET A 582 -34.80 15.47 -31.02
CA MET A 582 -34.90 14.71 -32.28
C MET A 582 -35.42 13.26 -32.15
N PHE A 583 -35.81 12.81 -30.95
CA PHE A 583 -36.41 11.48 -30.75
C PHE A 583 -37.86 11.48 -30.26
N THR A 584 -38.50 12.65 -30.15
CA THR A 584 -39.93 12.77 -29.79
C THR A 584 -40.82 13.30 -30.93
N ILE A 585 -40.28 13.51 -32.13
CA ILE A 585 -41.06 13.92 -33.32
C ILE A 585 -41.39 12.75 -34.27
N PHE A 586 -40.86 11.54 -34.04
CA PHE A 586 -41.16 10.37 -34.88
C PHE A 586 -42.09 9.32 -34.26
N ALA A 587 -42.84 9.67 -33.22
CA ALA A 587 -43.81 8.77 -32.58
C ALA A 587 -45.24 9.32 -32.54
N ILE A 588 -45.68 10.13 -33.51
CA ILE A 588 -47.11 10.42 -33.73
C ILE A 588 -47.37 10.59 -35.24
N LYS A 589 -47.63 9.48 -35.94
CA LYS A 589 -48.51 9.42 -37.13
C LYS A 589 -48.58 7.99 -37.67
N PHE A 590 -49.47 7.17 -37.09
CA PHE A 590 -50.21 6.18 -37.88
C PHE A 590 -51.60 6.07 -37.28
N ASN A 591 -52.50 6.91 -37.82
CA ASN A 591 -53.93 6.78 -37.62
C ASN A 591 -54.50 6.02 -38.83
N SER A 592 -55.12 4.88 -38.54
CA SER A 592 -56.35 4.36 -39.15
C SER A 592 -56.64 4.67 -40.63
N SER A 593 -56.76 3.63 -41.47
CA SER A 593 -58.08 3.04 -41.83
C SER A 593 -58.08 2.27 -43.17
N LYS A 594 -58.57 1.01 -43.07
CA LYS A 594 -59.48 0.25 -43.96
C LYS A 594 -59.16 0.07 -45.45
N PHE A 595 -59.20 -1.17 -45.93
CA PHE A 595 -60.26 -1.66 -46.85
C PHE A 595 -60.20 -3.20 -47.04
N VAL A 596 -61.40 -3.81 -46.91
CA VAL A 596 -61.86 -5.19 -47.19
C VAL A 596 -61.34 -6.32 -46.31
#